data_AF-A0A5C3L4K5-F1
#
_entry.id   AF-A0A5C3L4K5-F1
#
_cell.length_a   1.000
_cell.length_b   1.000
_cell.length_c   1.000
_cell.angle_alpha   90.00
_cell.angle_beta   90.00
_cell.angle_gamma   90.00
#
_symmetry.space_group_name_H-M   'P 1'
#
loop_
_entity.id
_entity.type
_entity.pdbx_description
1 polymer ?
#
loop_
_entity_poly.entity_id
_entity_poly.type
_entity_poly.pdbx_seq_one_letter_code
_entity_poly.pdbx_strand_id
1 'polypeptide(L)'
;MVNFTILAGGFSNFIATYVFDSDAGSLALTKQNPSGDAPSWIASSLVNPSILYAVNEISPVGNLQSFIVDAEGGLTLVDTVSTGGNAPTFTQPLTTGEVPAANFGSPNASFISVDPADPSRFVKDNLQSTIVEFPASPSNPHQTLEHNGEVFIPDLGADKIWRVGKDEAGQFRLQGQIDIAPGNGPRHIAIRENLLFTLHEKTSVLTVQPIPEGPNGTTLPVIANVSIVPTLAPGFNGSFFAAEIIISEPTEQFPTPLIYVSNRNLGPEFDPQGDTIAIFEFTGFSGSNSTAGSPAPSGSTELGAGPVVTQLVAAQPEPSVVRRMIKRHARRRIHDEARRQYYGGSAGSAAPAVPSSSCSGSTVTLVAGSTPTGGASSPEQTPTGEGSVDPSQGTLVLVNQVPTGIRLIRSFAIGRVQDGGDEFVIAGGQNDSNEGGVAVFRRIEGGRNLELVARNLEIASRTSFVFLPVAN
;
A
#
# COMPACT_ATOMS: atom_id res chain seq x y z
N MET A 1 -29.45 7.35 -7.27
CA MET A 1 -29.12 7.46 -5.84
C MET A 1 -28.47 6.19 -5.39
N VAL A 2 -27.14 6.17 -5.38
CA VAL A 2 -26.36 5.08 -4.81
C VAL A 2 -25.66 5.64 -3.58
N ASN A 3 -26.09 5.20 -2.41
CA ASN A 3 -25.45 5.53 -1.14
C ASN A 3 -24.52 4.39 -0.77
N PHE A 4 -23.24 4.70 -0.60
CA PHE A 4 -22.23 3.73 -0.20
C PHE A 4 -21.90 3.91 1.28
N THR A 5 -22.08 2.85 2.07
CA THR A 5 -21.62 2.82 3.47
C THR A 5 -20.18 2.34 3.50
N ILE A 6 -19.29 3.12 4.10
CA ILE A 6 -17.85 2.88 4.10
C ILE A 6 -17.33 2.91 5.53
N LEU A 7 -16.73 1.82 5.98
CA LEU A 7 -16.04 1.74 7.26
C LEU A 7 -14.60 2.22 7.10
N ALA A 8 -14.08 2.91 8.11
CA ALA A 8 -12.72 3.44 8.07
C ALA A 8 -11.96 3.27 9.40
N GLY A 9 -10.85 2.53 9.35
CA GLY A 9 -9.90 2.38 10.44
C GLY A 9 -8.96 3.59 10.58
N GLY A 10 -8.19 3.65 11.65
CA GLY A 10 -7.18 4.68 11.90
C GLY A 10 -6.65 4.69 13.33
N PHE A 11 -5.93 5.75 13.69
CA PHE A 11 -5.24 5.85 14.99
C PHE A 11 -6.10 6.42 16.14
N SER A 12 -7.43 6.26 16.07
CA SER A 12 -8.38 6.65 17.13
C SER A 12 -8.70 5.45 18.03
N ASN A 13 -9.72 5.54 18.89
CA ASN A 13 -10.26 4.41 19.67
C ASN A 13 -11.60 3.93 19.11
N PHE A 14 -11.83 4.14 17.81
CA PHE A 14 -13.07 3.81 17.12
C PHE A 14 -12.84 3.56 15.64
N ILE A 15 -13.74 2.80 15.03
CA ILE A 15 -13.85 2.65 13.57
C ILE A 15 -14.98 3.58 13.10
N ALA A 16 -14.69 4.44 12.13
CA ALA A 16 -15.65 5.41 11.62
C ALA A 16 -16.56 4.75 10.57
N THR A 17 -17.80 5.22 10.48
CA THR A 17 -18.72 4.89 9.38
C THR A 17 -19.03 6.17 8.63
N TYR A 18 -18.79 6.13 7.33
CA TYR A 18 -19.16 7.18 6.41
C TYR A 18 -20.29 6.71 5.49
N VAL A 19 -21.16 7.63 5.10
CA VAL A 19 -22.11 7.43 3.99
C VAL A 19 -21.74 8.40 2.89
N PHE A 20 -21.40 7.85 1.73
CA PHE A 20 -21.12 8.59 0.51
C PHE A 20 -22.36 8.58 -0.38
N ASP A 21 -22.94 9.76 -0.63
CA ASP A 21 -24.01 9.96 -1.60
C ASP A 21 -23.38 10.45 -2.91
N SER A 22 -23.36 9.58 -3.92
CA SER A 22 -22.73 9.86 -5.21
C SER A 22 -23.46 10.92 -6.03
N ASP A 23 -24.77 11.08 -5.82
CA ASP A 23 -25.60 12.04 -6.56
C ASP A 23 -25.44 13.44 -5.95
N ALA A 24 -25.43 13.52 -4.62
CA ALA A 24 -25.24 14.77 -3.88
C ALA A 24 -23.77 15.20 -3.82
N GLY A 25 -22.81 14.33 -4.13
CA GLY A 25 -21.39 14.59 -4.00
C GLY A 25 -20.98 14.85 -2.55
N SER A 26 -21.54 14.09 -1.61
CA SER A 26 -21.38 14.34 -0.17
C SER A 26 -20.88 13.11 0.60
N LEU A 27 -20.04 13.34 1.61
CA LEU A 27 -19.48 12.31 2.47
C LEU A 27 -19.74 12.66 3.94
N ALA A 28 -20.69 11.99 4.57
CA ALA A 28 -21.10 12.25 5.94
C ALA A 28 -20.50 11.21 6.90
N LEU A 29 -19.93 11.67 8.01
CA LEU A 29 -19.61 10.80 9.15
C LEU A 29 -20.91 10.49 9.90
N THR A 30 -21.34 9.22 9.91
CA THR A 30 -22.63 8.83 10.50
C THR A 30 -22.47 8.09 11.82
N LYS A 31 -21.36 7.35 12.02
CA LYS A 31 -21.09 6.62 13.26
C LYS A 31 -19.61 6.67 13.64
N GLN A 32 -19.33 6.61 14.95
CA GLN A 32 -18.02 6.32 15.52
C GLN A 32 -18.17 5.08 16.40
N ASN A 33 -17.83 3.91 15.86
CA ASN A 33 -18.05 2.64 16.53
C ASN A 33 -16.90 2.33 17.49
N PRO A 34 -17.16 2.16 18.81
CA PRO A 34 -16.12 1.89 19.78
C PRO A 34 -15.25 0.68 19.42
N SER A 35 -13.94 0.80 19.65
CA SER A 35 -12.92 -0.21 19.38
C SER A 35 -11.84 -0.17 20.49
N GLY A 36 -10.89 -1.11 20.46
CA GLY A 36 -9.58 -0.87 21.08
C GLY A 36 -8.87 0.33 20.47
N ASP A 37 -7.81 0.80 21.13
CA ASP A 37 -6.97 1.90 20.63
C ASP A 37 -6.30 1.51 19.29
N ALA A 38 -6.18 2.49 18.40
CA ALA A 38 -5.55 2.42 17.08
C ALA A 38 -6.01 1.24 16.20
N PRO A 39 -7.30 1.12 15.83
CA PRO A 39 -7.76 0.17 14.81
C PRO A 39 -7.27 0.59 13.40
N SER A 40 -5.96 0.56 13.15
CA SER A 40 -5.32 1.21 12.00
C SER A 40 -5.62 0.49 10.67
N TRP A 41 -5.82 -0.82 10.71
CA TRP A 41 -6.19 -1.64 9.57
C TRP A 41 -7.43 -2.49 9.86
N ILE A 42 -8.37 -2.50 8.91
CA ILE A 42 -9.61 -3.27 8.96
C ILE A 42 -9.77 -4.11 7.69
N ALA A 43 -10.39 -5.28 7.80
CA ALA A 43 -10.68 -6.16 6.68
C ALA A 43 -12.02 -6.88 6.86
N SER A 44 -12.77 -7.07 5.77
CA SER A 44 -14.00 -7.87 5.79
C SER A 44 -13.68 -9.35 5.77
N SER A 45 -14.51 -10.16 6.44
CA SER A 45 -14.45 -11.61 6.29
C SER A 45 -14.75 -12.04 4.84
N LEU A 46 -14.01 -13.04 4.36
CA LEU A 46 -14.20 -13.62 3.02
C LEU A 46 -15.48 -14.46 2.90
N VAL A 47 -15.99 -14.97 4.02
CA VAL A 47 -17.14 -15.90 4.06
C VAL A 47 -18.44 -15.26 4.54
N ASN A 48 -18.35 -14.12 5.24
CA ASN A 48 -19.52 -13.40 5.74
C ASN A 48 -19.26 -11.89 5.80
N PRO A 49 -19.83 -11.08 4.89
CA PRO A 49 -19.58 -9.64 4.85
C PRO A 49 -20.15 -8.86 6.06
N SER A 50 -20.96 -9.50 6.90
CA SER A 50 -21.39 -8.94 8.19
C SER A 50 -20.36 -9.10 9.31
N ILE A 51 -19.14 -9.58 9.00
CA ILE A 51 -18.04 -9.72 9.96
C ILE A 51 -16.87 -8.85 9.49
N LEU A 52 -16.36 -8.04 10.41
CA LEU A 52 -15.17 -7.20 10.23
C LEU A 52 -14.08 -7.62 11.20
N TYR A 53 -12.83 -7.68 10.73
CA TYR A 53 -11.65 -7.83 11.56
C TYR A 53 -10.87 -6.51 11.60
N ALA A 54 -10.23 -6.22 12.74
CA ALA A 54 -9.40 -5.04 12.91
C ALA A 54 -8.18 -5.35 13.77
N VAL A 55 -7.00 -4.86 13.36
CA VAL A 55 -5.82 -4.87 14.24
C VAL A 55 -5.77 -3.60 15.07
N ASN A 56 -5.42 -3.73 16.34
CA ASN A 56 -5.07 -2.61 17.20
C ASN A 56 -3.54 -2.42 17.17
N GLU A 57 -3.07 -1.40 16.45
CA GLU A 57 -1.66 -1.08 16.27
C GLU A 57 -1.09 -0.38 17.51
N ILE A 58 -0.94 -1.15 18.58
CA ILE A 58 -0.50 -0.68 19.90
C ILE A 58 0.74 -1.45 20.38
N SER A 59 1.37 -0.91 21.43
CA SER A 59 2.64 -1.37 22.00
C SER A 59 2.48 -1.65 23.50
N PRO A 60 3.24 -2.60 24.09
CA PRO A 60 4.24 -3.48 23.47
C PRO A 60 3.64 -4.66 22.71
N VAL A 61 2.35 -4.95 22.90
CA VAL A 61 1.67 -6.07 22.25
C VAL A 61 0.32 -5.58 21.74
N GLY A 62 0.05 -5.83 20.46
CA GLY A 62 -1.21 -5.48 19.83
C GLY A 62 -2.27 -6.57 19.91
N ASN A 63 -3.43 -6.26 19.34
CA ASN A 63 -4.58 -7.17 19.32
C ASN A 63 -5.17 -7.29 17.93
N LEU A 64 -5.91 -8.37 17.73
CA LEU A 64 -6.85 -8.57 16.64
C LEU A 64 -8.25 -8.64 17.24
N GLN A 65 -9.18 -7.87 16.66
CA GLN A 65 -10.56 -7.77 17.09
C GLN A 65 -11.50 -8.21 15.97
N SER A 66 -12.66 -8.74 16.33
CA SER A 66 -13.75 -9.07 15.40
C SER A 66 -15.02 -8.31 15.78
N PHE A 67 -15.81 -7.94 14.78
CA PHE A 67 -17.06 -7.20 14.95
C PHE A 67 -18.16 -7.80 14.08
N ILE A 68 -19.40 -7.72 14.56
CA ILE A 68 -20.59 -7.81 13.68
C ILE A 68 -20.90 -6.43 13.12
N VAL A 69 -21.17 -6.38 11.82
CA VAL A 69 -21.54 -5.20 11.06
C VAL A 69 -23.04 -5.20 10.78
N ASP A 70 -23.75 -4.15 11.19
CA ASP A 70 -25.15 -3.91 10.80
C ASP A 70 -25.27 -3.25 9.41
N ALA A 71 -26.48 -3.22 8.85
CA ALA A 71 -26.72 -2.69 7.50
C ALA A 71 -26.39 -1.19 7.36
N GLU A 72 -26.48 -0.44 8.44
CA GLU A 72 -26.14 0.99 8.51
C GLU A 72 -24.68 1.21 8.94
N GLY A 73 -23.84 0.18 8.90
CA GLY A 73 -22.41 0.23 9.21
C GLY A 73 -22.08 0.44 10.69
N GLY A 74 -22.98 0.08 11.59
CA GLY A 74 -22.72 0.01 13.03
C GLY A 74 -21.97 -1.27 13.38
N LEU A 75 -21.04 -1.17 14.33
CA LEU A 75 -20.20 -2.30 14.73
C LEU A 75 -20.44 -2.71 16.17
N THR A 76 -20.61 -4.01 16.39
CA THR A 76 -20.64 -4.63 17.72
C THR A 76 -19.40 -5.48 17.88
N LEU A 77 -18.52 -5.12 18.83
CA LEU A 77 -17.33 -5.92 19.16
C LEU A 77 -17.75 -7.31 19.65
N VAL A 78 -17.18 -8.36 19.06
CA VAL A 78 -17.49 -9.76 19.39
C VAL A 78 -16.37 -10.39 20.19
N ASP A 79 -15.14 -10.29 19.68
CA ASP A 79 -13.99 -10.96 20.27
C ASP A 79 -12.70 -10.14 20.12
N THR A 80 -11.72 -10.47 20.96
CA THR A 80 -10.39 -9.87 20.96
C THR A 80 -9.36 -10.89 21.42
N VAL A 81 -8.26 -10.96 20.69
CA VAL A 81 -7.10 -11.82 20.97
C VAL A 81 -5.81 -11.03 20.76
N SER A 82 -4.75 -11.41 21.46
CA SER A 82 -3.43 -10.83 21.25
C SER A 82 -2.82 -11.34 19.94
N THR A 83 -2.11 -10.48 19.21
CA THR A 83 -1.31 -10.87 18.03
C THR A 83 0.07 -11.42 18.41
N GLY A 84 0.41 -11.41 19.70
CA GLY A 84 1.71 -11.87 20.22
C GLY A 84 2.91 -11.00 19.83
N GLY A 85 2.69 -9.88 19.15
CA GLY A 85 3.75 -8.97 18.70
C GLY A 85 3.36 -7.51 18.80
N ASN A 86 4.34 -6.65 18.59
CA ASN A 86 4.24 -5.20 18.77
C ASN A 86 3.69 -4.53 17.51
N ALA A 87 2.75 -3.60 17.67
CA ALA A 87 2.20 -2.77 16.61
C ALA A 87 1.76 -3.54 15.34
N PRO A 88 0.76 -4.45 15.41
CA PRO A 88 0.17 -5.06 14.24
C PRO A 88 -0.44 -4.00 13.32
N THR A 89 0.08 -3.88 12.10
CA THR A 89 -0.26 -2.77 11.19
C THR A 89 -1.15 -3.21 10.01
N PHE A 90 -1.32 -4.52 9.82
CA PHE A 90 -2.09 -5.06 8.70
C PHE A 90 -2.77 -6.38 9.06
N THR A 91 -3.96 -6.59 8.51
CA THR A 91 -4.67 -7.87 8.55
C THR A 91 -5.50 -8.07 7.28
N GLN A 92 -5.54 -9.30 6.78
CA GLN A 92 -6.43 -9.71 5.70
C GLN A 92 -6.76 -11.20 5.89
N PRO A 93 -8.04 -11.59 6.05
CA PRO A 93 -8.40 -13.01 6.22
C PRO A 93 -7.94 -13.85 5.03
N LEU A 94 -7.47 -15.06 5.33
CA LEU A 94 -7.05 -16.07 4.35
C LEU A 94 -8.23 -16.97 3.97
N THR A 95 -8.18 -17.56 2.78
CA THR A 95 -9.17 -18.53 2.30
C THR A 95 -9.23 -19.79 3.17
N THR A 96 -8.18 -20.06 3.94
CA THR A 96 -8.07 -21.21 4.83
C THR A 96 -8.68 -21.01 6.22
N GLY A 97 -9.25 -19.84 6.52
CA GLY A 97 -9.95 -19.56 7.78
C GLY A 97 -9.06 -19.00 8.90
N GLU A 98 -7.86 -18.52 8.58
CA GLU A 98 -7.03 -17.74 9.49
C GLU A 98 -7.08 -16.25 9.17
N VAL A 99 -6.89 -15.44 10.20
CA VAL A 99 -6.83 -13.98 10.12
C VAL A 99 -5.43 -13.56 10.60
N PRO A 100 -4.49 -13.31 9.67
CA PRO A 100 -3.14 -12.95 10.03
C PRO A 100 -3.04 -11.52 10.54
N ALA A 101 -2.02 -11.25 11.35
CA ALA A 101 -1.63 -9.91 11.73
C ALA A 101 -0.11 -9.74 11.60
N ALA A 102 0.32 -8.80 10.75
CA ALA A 102 1.73 -8.45 10.56
C ALA A 102 2.17 -7.46 11.66
N ASN A 103 3.01 -7.92 12.59
CA ASN A 103 3.43 -7.13 13.75
C ASN A 103 4.62 -6.23 13.39
N PHE A 104 4.36 -5.01 12.89
CA PHE A 104 5.40 -4.11 12.38
C PHE A 104 6.52 -3.80 13.40
N GLY A 105 6.20 -3.78 14.69
CA GLY A 105 7.13 -3.46 15.76
C GLY A 105 7.93 -4.66 16.31
N SER A 106 7.77 -5.85 15.74
CA SER A 106 8.48 -7.08 16.15
C SER A 106 8.78 -7.98 14.95
N PRO A 107 9.78 -8.87 15.03
CA PRO A 107 10.17 -9.72 13.90
C PRO A 107 9.21 -10.91 13.71
N ASN A 108 7.88 -10.70 13.69
CA ASN A 108 6.93 -11.81 13.58
C ASN A 108 5.58 -11.41 12.96
N ALA A 109 4.79 -12.43 12.61
CA ALA A 109 3.38 -12.31 12.27
C ALA A 109 2.60 -13.44 12.97
N SER A 110 1.33 -13.19 13.27
CA SER A 110 0.41 -14.22 13.80
C SER A 110 -0.58 -14.67 12.73
N PHE A 111 -1.04 -15.93 12.82
CA PHE A 111 -2.00 -16.55 11.89
C PHE A 111 -3.14 -17.18 12.68
N ILE A 112 -4.06 -16.35 13.16
CA ILE A 112 -5.05 -16.76 14.15
C ILE A 112 -6.28 -17.36 13.46
N SER A 113 -6.60 -18.62 13.75
CA SER A 113 -7.80 -19.27 13.21
C SER A 113 -9.09 -18.68 13.79
N VAL A 114 -10.13 -18.62 12.97
CA VAL A 114 -11.51 -18.37 13.45
C VAL A 114 -12.25 -19.68 13.67
N ASP A 115 -13.29 -19.68 14.49
CA ASP A 115 -14.19 -20.82 14.64
C ASP A 115 -14.93 -21.05 13.31
N PRO A 116 -14.83 -22.24 12.68
CA PRO A 116 -15.53 -22.53 11.44
C PRO A 116 -17.06 -22.42 11.54
N ALA A 117 -17.63 -22.60 12.72
CA ALA A 117 -19.07 -22.48 12.97
C ALA A 117 -19.49 -21.03 13.28
N ASP A 118 -18.58 -20.21 13.79
CA ASP A 118 -18.78 -18.79 14.05
C ASP A 118 -17.51 -17.99 13.71
N PRO A 119 -17.32 -17.57 12.45
CA PRO A 119 -16.13 -16.83 12.02
C PRO A 119 -15.91 -15.49 12.73
N SER A 120 -16.87 -15.03 13.55
CA SER A 120 -16.70 -13.84 14.40
C SER A 120 -15.95 -14.14 15.70
N ARG A 121 -15.63 -15.41 15.98
CA ARG A 121 -14.90 -15.87 17.16
C ARG A 121 -13.53 -16.40 16.75
N PHE A 122 -12.51 -16.11 17.57
CA PHE A 122 -11.17 -16.65 17.36
C PHE A 122 -10.99 -17.97 18.13
N VAL A 123 -10.22 -18.89 17.55
CA VAL A 123 -9.73 -20.07 18.26
C VAL A 123 -8.58 -19.60 19.17
N LYS A 124 -8.76 -19.73 20.49
CA LYS A 124 -7.83 -19.19 21.50
C LYS A 124 -6.87 -20.22 22.07
N ASP A 125 -7.06 -21.48 21.71
CA ASP A 125 -6.18 -22.56 22.15
C ASP A 125 -4.83 -22.42 21.48
N ASN A 126 -3.77 -22.44 22.29
CA ASN A 126 -2.38 -22.42 21.83
C ASN A 126 -2.02 -21.26 20.88
N LEU A 127 -2.52 -20.04 21.13
CA LEU A 127 -2.21 -18.86 20.30
C LEU A 127 -0.71 -18.67 20.01
N GLN A 128 0.17 -19.06 20.93
CA GLN A 128 1.61 -18.98 20.73
C GLN A 128 2.11 -19.80 19.52
N SER A 129 1.46 -20.92 19.18
CA SER A 129 1.84 -21.72 18.01
C SER A 129 1.40 -21.10 16.69
N THR A 130 0.54 -20.08 16.73
CA THR A 130 0.10 -19.33 15.54
C THR A 130 1.10 -18.26 15.11
N ILE A 131 2.14 -18.02 15.90
CA ILE A 131 3.15 -16.98 15.65
C ILE A 131 4.29 -17.57 14.82
N VAL A 132 4.60 -16.89 13.72
CA VAL A 132 5.75 -17.15 12.85
C VAL A 132 6.78 -16.06 13.07
N GLU A 133 7.98 -16.46 13.50
CA GLU A 133 9.12 -15.57 13.72
C GLU A 133 9.95 -15.42 12.43
N PHE A 134 10.48 -14.22 12.21
CA PHE A 134 11.32 -13.85 11.08
C PHE A 134 12.75 -13.60 11.54
N PRO A 135 13.76 -14.33 11.04
CA PRO A 135 15.13 -14.25 11.53
C PRO A 135 15.88 -13.05 10.94
N ALA A 136 15.44 -11.82 11.24
CA ALA A 136 16.07 -10.59 10.79
C ALA A 136 16.06 -9.49 11.86
N SER A 137 17.07 -8.60 11.78
CA SER A 137 17.17 -7.40 12.61
C SER A 137 17.88 -6.30 11.81
N PRO A 138 17.22 -5.18 11.47
CA PRO A 138 15.81 -4.91 11.76
C PRO A 138 14.84 -5.81 10.99
N SER A 139 13.60 -5.91 11.49
CA SER A 139 12.47 -6.57 10.83
C SER A 139 11.20 -5.81 11.18
N ASN A 140 10.44 -5.47 10.15
CA ASN A 140 9.20 -4.71 10.18
C ASN A 140 8.20 -5.27 9.14
N PRO A 141 7.59 -6.43 9.40
CA PRO A 141 6.54 -7.00 8.56
C PRO A 141 5.39 -6.01 8.39
N HIS A 142 4.94 -5.76 7.16
CA HIS A 142 3.98 -4.68 6.90
C HIS A 142 2.68 -5.15 6.21
N GLN A 143 2.65 -6.29 5.53
CA GLN A 143 1.44 -6.82 4.89
C GLN A 143 1.43 -8.34 4.98
N THR A 144 0.25 -8.95 4.87
CA THR A 144 0.08 -10.38 4.54
C THR A 144 -0.72 -10.49 3.24
N LEU A 145 -0.20 -11.21 2.25
CA LEU A 145 -0.89 -11.46 0.98
C LEU A 145 -0.88 -12.96 0.65
N GLU A 146 -2.05 -13.58 0.60
CA GLU A 146 -2.21 -14.98 0.20
C GLU A 146 -1.98 -15.16 -1.30
N HIS A 147 -1.20 -16.16 -1.68
CA HIS A 147 -0.97 -16.52 -3.07
C HIS A 147 -0.57 -17.99 -3.22
N ASN A 148 -1.31 -18.75 -4.03
CA ASN A 148 -0.99 -20.14 -4.39
C ASN A 148 -0.65 -21.07 -3.20
N GLY A 149 -1.36 -20.92 -2.07
CA GLY A 149 -1.16 -21.74 -0.86
C GLY A 149 -0.04 -21.26 0.07
N GLU A 150 0.62 -20.15 -0.27
CA GLU A 150 1.58 -19.44 0.57
C GLU A 150 1.01 -18.08 1.01
N VAL A 151 1.66 -17.46 1.99
CA VAL A 151 1.43 -16.08 2.42
C VAL A 151 2.72 -15.31 2.30
N PHE A 152 2.69 -14.26 1.47
CA PHE A 152 3.81 -13.35 1.26
C PHE A 152 3.72 -12.18 2.23
N ILE A 153 4.84 -11.88 2.88
CA ILE A 153 4.94 -10.86 3.92
C ILE A 153 6.10 -9.91 3.60
N PRO A 154 5.85 -8.78 2.93
CA PRO A 154 6.87 -7.74 2.77
C PRO A 154 7.32 -7.23 4.14
N ASP A 155 8.63 -7.21 4.33
CA ASP A 155 9.30 -6.78 5.54
C ASP A 155 10.19 -5.58 5.21
N LEU A 156 9.72 -4.40 5.63
CA LEU A 156 10.35 -3.12 5.39
C LEU A 156 11.75 -3.04 6.03
N GLY A 157 11.92 -3.68 7.18
CA GLY A 157 13.18 -3.68 7.93
C GLY A 157 14.22 -4.60 7.30
N ALA A 158 13.79 -5.78 6.89
CA ALA A 158 14.67 -6.85 6.44
C ALA A 158 15.07 -6.77 4.95
N ASP A 159 14.42 -5.91 4.16
CA ASP A 159 14.52 -5.88 2.69
C ASP A 159 14.21 -7.26 2.07
N LYS A 160 13.09 -7.84 2.51
CA LYS A 160 12.63 -9.17 2.11
C LYS A 160 11.13 -9.21 1.94
N ILE A 161 10.65 -10.20 1.20
CA ILE A 161 9.28 -10.66 1.27
C ILE A 161 9.33 -12.10 1.77
N TRP A 162 8.93 -12.32 3.02
CA TRP A 162 8.93 -13.66 3.60
C TRP A 162 7.85 -14.53 2.97
N ARG A 163 8.16 -15.81 2.76
CA ARG A 163 7.22 -16.82 2.28
C ARG A 163 6.84 -17.73 3.44
N VAL A 164 5.58 -17.70 3.83
CA VAL A 164 5.04 -18.49 4.92
C VAL A 164 4.03 -19.49 4.36
N GLY A 165 4.09 -20.74 4.81
CA GLY A 165 3.16 -21.77 4.38
C GLY A 165 2.90 -22.79 5.49
N LYS A 166 1.91 -23.65 5.30
CA LYS A 166 1.59 -24.71 6.29
C LYS A 166 2.57 -25.88 6.18
N ASP A 167 3.04 -26.38 7.32
CA ASP A 167 3.78 -27.64 7.41
C ASP A 167 2.84 -28.85 7.35
N GLU A 168 3.39 -30.07 7.43
CA GLU A 168 2.60 -31.32 7.41
C GLU A 168 1.58 -31.42 8.55
N ALA A 169 1.80 -30.70 9.65
CA ALA A 169 0.88 -30.62 10.78
C ALA A 169 -0.16 -29.50 10.62
N GLY A 170 -0.17 -28.80 9.48
CA GLY A 170 -1.08 -27.70 9.19
C GLY A 170 -0.72 -26.39 9.89
N GLN A 171 0.46 -26.27 10.50
CA GLN A 171 0.90 -25.06 11.19
C GLN A 171 1.67 -24.15 10.24
N PHE A 172 1.43 -22.84 10.32
CA PHE A 172 2.20 -21.89 9.53
C PHE A 172 3.66 -21.83 9.97
N ARG A 173 4.56 -21.87 9.00
CA ARG A 173 6.02 -21.82 9.18
C ARG A 173 6.63 -20.94 8.11
N LEU A 174 7.75 -20.30 8.45
CA LEU A 174 8.61 -19.68 7.45
C LEU A 174 9.19 -20.78 6.55
N GLN A 175 8.99 -20.66 5.24
CA GLN A 175 9.44 -21.64 4.25
C GLN A 175 10.51 -21.06 3.32
N GLY A 176 10.53 -19.75 3.11
CA GLY A 176 11.50 -19.09 2.25
C GLY A 176 11.39 -17.57 2.30
N GLN A 177 12.06 -16.92 1.36
CA GLN A 177 12.04 -15.47 1.23
C GLN A 177 12.28 -15.08 -0.22
N ILE A 178 11.81 -13.89 -0.60
CA ILE A 178 12.23 -13.19 -1.81
C ILE A 178 13.12 -12.03 -1.38
N ASP A 179 14.34 -11.96 -1.90
CA ASP A 179 15.30 -10.92 -1.55
C ASP A 179 15.03 -9.64 -2.34
N ILE A 180 14.96 -8.52 -1.62
CA ILE A 180 14.88 -7.18 -2.19
C ILE A 180 16.23 -6.49 -2.02
N ALA A 181 16.59 -5.64 -2.99
CA ALA A 181 17.85 -4.91 -2.92
C ALA A 181 17.91 -4.04 -1.63
N PRO A 182 19.03 -4.05 -0.88
CA PRO A 182 19.14 -3.39 0.40
C PRO A 182 18.75 -1.91 0.38
N GLY A 183 18.03 -1.47 1.41
CA GLY A 183 17.61 -0.09 1.62
C GLY A 183 16.28 0.31 0.96
N ASN A 184 15.65 -0.57 0.16
CA ASN A 184 14.37 -0.25 -0.50
C ASN A 184 13.18 -0.27 0.47
N GLY A 185 13.15 -1.22 1.41
CA GLY A 185 12.07 -1.40 2.36
C GLY A 185 10.73 -1.74 1.69
N PRO A 186 10.50 -2.99 1.24
CA PRO A 186 9.22 -3.40 0.67
C PRO A 186 8.11 -3.21 1.71
N ARG A 187 7.04 -2.53 1.33
CA ARG A 187 5.94 -2.19 2.25
C ARG A 187 4.68 -2.96 1.92
N HIS A 188 4.06 -2.64 0.79
CA HIS A 188 2.90 -3.37 0.28
C HIS A 188 3.23 -3.98 -1.09
N ILE A 189 2.56 -5.07 -1.40
CA ILE A 189 2.68 -5.87 -2.60
C ILE A 189 1.28 -6.13 -3.18
N ALA A 190 1.25 -6.33 -4.49
CA ALA A 190 0.08 -6.81 -5.21
C ALA A 190 0.52 -7.87 -6.23
N ILE A 191 -0.37 -8.80 -6.56
CA ILE A 191 -0.08 -9.88 -7.51
C ILE A 191 -1.14 -9.87 -8.61
N ARG A 192 -0.67 -9.97 -9.86
CA ARG A 192 -1.53 -10.18 -11.04
C ARG A 192 -0.77 -11.01 -12.07
N GLU A 193 -1.43 -12.00 -12.67
CA GLU A 193 -0.85 -12.84 -13.73
C GLU A 193 0.53 -13.45 -13.35
N ASN A 194 0.66 -13.90 -12.10
CA ASN A 194 1.89 -14.44 -11.51
C ASN A 194 3.10 -13.47 -11.48
N LEU A 195 2.82 -12.17 -11.62
CA LEU A 195 3.77 -11.09 -11.40
C LEU A 195 3.57 -10.48 -10.02
N LEU A 196 4.69 -10.18 -9.36
CA LEU A 196 4.75 -9.52 -8.08
C LEU A 196 5.09 -8.04 -8.27
N PHE A 197 4.14 -7.20 -7.93
CA PHE A 197 4.30 -5.75 -7.88
C PHE A 197 4.66 -5.38 -6.45
N THR A 198 5.86 -4.83 -6.25
CA THR A 198 6.36 -4.45 -4.92
C THR A 198 6.53 -2.95 -4.84
N LEU A 199 5.89 -2.36 -3.83
CA LEU A 199 5.99 -0.95 -3.52
C LEU A 199 6.98 -0.75 -2.37
N HIS A 200 8.07 -0.06 -2.66
CA HIS A 200 9.19 0.17 -1.75
C HIS A 200 9.01 1.51 -1.02
N GLU A 201 8.81 1.45 0.30
CA GLU A 201 8.51 2.65 1.09
C GLU A 201 9.69 3.60 1.13
N LYS A 202 10.90 3.12 1.40
CA LYS A 202 12.05 4.00 1.68
C LYS A 202 12.56 4.73 0.43
N THR A 203 12.31 4.17 -0.75
CA THR A 203 12.83 4.68 -2.02
C THR A 203 11.75 5.25 -2.94
N SER A 204 10.46 5.12 -2.60
CA SER A 204 9.36 5.55 -3.46
C SER A 204 9.44 4.95 -4.87
N VAL A 205 9.71 3.64 -4.94
CA VAL A 205 9.85 2.89 -6.18
C VAL A 205 8.80 1.80 -6.27
N LEU A 206 8.23 1.64 -7.46
CA LEU A 206 7.42 0.48 -7.84
C LEU A 206 8.26 -0.46 -8.71
N THR A 207 8.35 -1.72 -8.30
CA THR A 207 9.01 -2.78 -9.09
C THR A 207 8.05 -3.88 -9.50
N VAL A 208 8.31 -4.53 -10.64
CA VAL A 208 7.60 -5.72 -11.12
C VAL A 208 8.60 -6.83 -11.38
N GLN A 209 8.31 -8.03 -10.94
CA GLN A 209 9.10 -9.23 -11.25
C GLN A 209 8.20 -10.47 -11.31
N PRO A 210 8.60 -11.55 -12.00
CA PRO A 210 7.91 -12.82 -11.86
C PRO A 210 8.06 -13.37 -10.45
N ILE A 211 7.06 -14.12 -9.99
CA ILE A 211 7.14 -14.83 -8.71
C ILE A 211 8.08 -16.04 -8.87
N PRO A 212 9.18 -16.14 -8.12
CA PRO A 212 10.05 -17.31 -8.14
C PRO A 212 9.31 -18.56 -7.66
N GLU A 213 9.64 -19.73 -8.22
CA GLU A 213 9.05 -21.01 -7.80
C GLU A 213 9.18 -21.24 -6.30
N GLY A 214 8.08 -21.62 -5.66
CA GLY A 214 8.05 -21.93 -4.23
C GLY A 214 8.58 -23.32 -3.90
N PRO A 215 8.92 -23.57 -2.62
CA PRO A 215 8.97 -22.60 -1.52
C PRO A 215 10.32 -21.86 -1.41
N ASN A 216 11.35 -22.31 -2.13
CA ASN A 216 12.74 -21.87 -1.92
C ASN A 216 13.29 -20.91 -2.99
N GLY A 217 12.53 -20.62 -4.05
CA GLY A 217 12.94 -19.61 -5.04
C GLY A 217 12.97 -18.23 -4.39
N THR A 218 14.11 -17.54 -4.54
CA THR A 218 14.36 -16.28 -3.85
C THR A 218 14.12 -15.07 -4.73
N THR A 219 14.92 -14.82 -5.75
CA THR A 219 14.78 -13.60 -6.54
C THR A 219 14.94 -13.89 -8.03
N LEU A 220 14.04 -13.35 -8.82
CA LEU A 220 14.13 -13.31 -10.27
C LEU A 220 14.43 -11.86 -10.72
N PRO A 221 14.96 -11.65 -11.93
CA PRO A 221 15.21 -10.32 -12.44
C PRO A 221 13.96 -9.45 -12.43
N VAL A 222 14.13 -8.18 -12.01
CA VAL A 222 13.10 -7.16 -12.11
C VAL A 222 12.84 -6.84 -13.57
N ILE A 223 11.57 -6.87 -13.96
CA ILE A 223 11.06 -6.52 -15.29
C ILE A 223 11.02 -4.99 -15.44
N ALA A 224 10.47 -4.30 -14.44
CA ALA A 224 10.36 -2.84 -14.45
C ALA A 224 10.64 -2.26 -13.05
N ASN A 225 11.27 -1.09 -13.03
CA ASN A 225 11.61 -0.32 -11.83
C ASN A 225 11.40 1.16 -12.13
N VAL A 226 10.40 1.78 -11.49
CA VAL A 226 10.03 3.18 -11.75
C VAL A 226 9.86 3.94 -10.45
N SER A 227 10.25 5.21 -10.47
CA SER A 227 9.96 6.14 -9.38
C SER A 227 8.47 6.49 -9.38
N ILE A 228 7.90 6.61 -8.19
CA ILE A 228 6.56 7.13 -7.96
C ILE A 228 6.59 8.50 -7.26
N VAL A 229 7.77 9.12 -7.15
CA VAL A 229 7.94 10.47 -6.60
C VAL A 229 7.20 11.47 -7.50
N PRO A 230 6.45 12.42 -6.93
CA PRO A 230 5.73 13.38 -7.74
C PRO A 230 6.62 14.34 -8.52
N THR A 231 6.13 14.75 -9.69
CA THR A 231 6.75 15.83 -10.46
C THR A 231 6.47 17.15 -9.76
N LEU A 232 7.49 17.75 -9.16
CA LEU A 232 7.37 18.93 -8.31
C LEU A 232 8.17 20.10 -8.88
N ALA A 233 7.92 21.29 -8.34
CA ALA A 233 8.68 22.48 -8.69
C ALA A 233 10.19 22.25 -8.46
N PRO A 234 11.07 22.76 -9.34
CA PRO A 234 12.51 22.68 -9.14
C PRO A 234 12.92 23.22 -7.76
N GLY A 235 13.69 22.44 -7.00
CA GLY A 235 14.17 22.81 -5.67
C GLY A 235 13.21 22.48 -4.52
N PHE A 236 12.06 21.84 -4.78
CA PHE A 236 11.16 21.38 -3.73
C PHE A 236 11.86 20.42 -2.76
N ASN A 237 11.84 20.76 -1.47
CA ASN A 237 12.50 20.02 -0.40
C ASN A 237 11.54 19.00 0.24
N GLY A 238 11.22 17.97 -0.54
CA GLY A 238 10.37 16.85 -0.11
C GLY A 238 11.15 15.62 0.37
N SER A 239 10.49 14.75 1.12
CA SER A 239 11.00 13.43 1.50
C SER A 239 9.88 12.41 1.34
N PHE A 240 9.95 11.63 0.26
CA PHE A 240 8.83 10.83 -0.22
C PHE A 240 8.96 9.36 0.19
N PHE A 241 7.85 8.81 0.69
CA PHE A 241 7.76 7.43 1.11
C PHE A 241 6.50 6.79 0.55
N ALA A 242 6.62 5.65 -0.13
CA ALA A 242 5.46 4.96 -0.67
C ALA A 242 4.57 4.38 0.44
N ALA A 243 3.27 4.24 0.17
CA ALA A 243 2.33 3.66 1.13
C ALA A 243 1.49 2.51 0.52
N GLU A 244 0.43 2.81 -0.22
CA GLU A 244 -0.54 1.81 -0.67
C GLU A 244 -0.36 1.44 -2.14
N ILE A 245 -0.68 0.19 -2.49
CA ILE A 245 -0.78 -0.31 -3.87
C ILE A 245 -2.09 -1.07 -4.07
N ILE A 246 -2.83 -0.74 -5.13
CA ILE A 246 -3.98 -1.54 -5.59
C ILE A 246 -3.87 -1.71 -7.10
N ILE A 247 -4.06 -2.93 -7.58
CA ILE A 247 -4.28 -3.21 -9.00
C ILE A 247 -5.78 -3.39 -9.20
N SER A 248 -6.41 -2.56 -10.04
CA SER A 248 -7.85 -2.68 -10.30
C SER A 248 -8.14 -3.92 -11.14
N GLU A 249 -9.20 -4.64 -10.78
CA GLU A 249 -9.73 -5.70 -11.64
C GLU A 249 -10.46 -5.11 -12.86
N PRO A 250 -10.34 -5.74 -14.04
CA PRO A 250 -11.16 -5.39 -15.20
C PRO A 250 -12.65 -5.50 -14.90
N THR A 251 -13.38 -4.47 -15.29
CA THR A 251 -14.86 -4.45 -15.30
C THR A 251 -15.36 -3.96 -16.64
N GLU A 252 -16.68 -4.02 -16.88
CA GLU A 252 -17.28 -3.46 -18.09
C GLU A 252 -16.98 -1.95 -18.22
N GLN A 253 -16.99 -1.22 -17.10
CA GLN A 253 -16.69 0.21 -17.05
C GLN A 253 -15.19 0.51 -17.09
N PHE A 254 -14.36 -0.38 -16.53
CA PHE A 254 -12.91 -0.22 -16.42
C PHE A 254 -12.19 -1.46 -16.96
N PRO A 255 -12.14 -1.67 -18.28
CA PRO A 255 -11.64 -2.92 -18.86
C PRO A 255 -10.11 -3.09 -18.75
N THR A 256 -9.35 -1.99 -18.59
CA THR A 256 -7.90 -2.06 -18.42
C THR A 256 -7.54 -2.13 -16.93
N PRO A 257 -6.80 -3.15 -16.48
CA PRO A 257 -6.19 -3.13 -15.15
C PRO A 257 -5.22 -1.97 -15.02
N LEU A 258 -5.36 -1.16 -13.97
CA LEU A 258 -4.47 -0.06 -13.64
C LEU A 258 -3.89 -0.27 -12.24
N ILE A 259 -2.66 0.19 -12.06
CA ILE A 259 -1.92 0.08 -10.80
C ILE A 259 -1.93 1.46 -10.16
N TYR A 260 -2.67 1.60 -9.07
CA TYR A 260 -2.74 2.81 -8.26
C TYR A 260 -1.72 2.67 -7.13
N VAL A 261 -0.87 3.67 -6.92
CA VAL A 261 0.11 3.70 -5.83
C VAL A 261 0.14 5.07 -5.18
N SER A 262 0.17 5.12 -3.85
CA SER A 262 0.21 6.41 -3.13
C SER A 262 1.61 6.75 -2.63
N ASN A 263 1.97 8.03 -2.64
CA ASN A 263 3.25 8.52 -2.14
C ASN A 263 3.08 9.66 -1.13
N ARG A 264 3.61 9.48 0.08
CA ARG A 264 3.48 10.44 1.18
C ARG A 264 4.74 11.25 1.40
N ASN A 265 4.58 12.55 1.63
CA ASN A 265 5.70 13.45 1.93
C ASN A 265 5.90 13.64 3.44
N LEU A 266 7.04 13.20 3.95
CA LEU A 266 7.51 13.38 5.33
C LEU A 266 8.55 14.53 5.43
N GLY A 267 8.82 15.21 4.32
CA GLY A 267 9.77 16.32 4.23
C GLY A 267 9.29 17.60 4.93
N PRO A 268 10.19 18.59 5.06
CA PRO A 268 9.87 19.87 5.69
C PRO A 268 9.00 20.77 4.81
N GLU A 269 9.06 20.62 3.48
CA GLU A 269 8.22 21.37 2.54
C GLU A 269 6.99 20.55 2.15
N PHE A 270 5.84 21.20 2.10
CA PHE A 270 4.56 20.59 1.77
C PHE A 270 3.98 21.22 0.50
N ASP A 271 3.55 20.39 -0.45
CA ASP A 271 2.82 20.84 -1.62
C ASP A 271 1.35 21.09 -1.22
N PRO A 272 0.80 22.30 -1.37
CA PRO A 272 -0.59 22.59 -1.04
C PRO A 272 -1.62 21.73 -1.79
N GLN A 273 -1.25 21.12 -2.92
CA GLN A 273 -2.10 20.18 -3.65
C GLN A 273 -2.17 18.79 -2.97
N GLY A 274 -1.37 18.54 -1.94
CA GLY A 274 -1.35 17.32 -1.14
C GLY A 274 -0.51 16.20 -1.75
N ASP A 275 -0.42 15.10 -1.02
CA ASP A 275 0.23 13.87 -1.46
C ASP A 275 -0.49 13.28 -2.68
N THR A 276 0.20 12.42 -3.43
CA THR A 276 -0.30 11.95 -4.73
C THR A 276 -0.69 10.48 -4.73
N ILE A 277 -1.63 10.13 -5.62
CA ILE A 277 -1.82 8.79 -6.15
C ILE A 277 -1.30 8.79 -7.58
N ALA A 278 -0.26 8.02 -7.85
CA ALA A 278 0.23 7.75 -9.20
C ALA A 278 -0.51 6.53 -9.79
N ILE A 279 -0.82 6.60 -11.08
CA ILE A 279 -1.57 5.60 -11.82
C ILE A 279 -0.66 5.08 -12.93
N PHE A 280 -0.40 3.78 -12.93
CA PHE A 280 0.41 3.11 -13.93
C PHE A 280 -0.40 2.09 -14.72
N GLU A 281 -0.02 1.92 -15.97
CA GLU A 281 -0.40 0.78 -16.79
C GLU A 281 0.82 -0.12 -16.98
N PHE A 282 0.65 -1.44 -16.86
CA PHE A 282 1.70 -2.40 -17.18
C PHE A 282 1.41 -3.04 -18.53
N THR A 283 2.32 -2.86 -19.49
CA THR A 283 2.14 -3.30 -20.89
C THR A 283 2.27 -4.80 -21.08
N GLY A 284 2.71 -5.54 -20.05
CA GLY A 284 2.83 -6.99 -20.08
C GLY A 284 1.57 -7.73 -19.61
N PHE A 285 0.48 -7.03 -19.28
CA PHE A 285 -0.78 -7.70 -18.96
C PHE A 285 -1.46 -8.27 -20.21
N SER A 286 -2.05 -9.45 -20.06
CA SER A 286 -2.89 -10.05 -21.11
C SER A 286 -4.07 -9.12 -21.42
N GLY A 287 -4.15 -8.61 -22.65
CA GLY A 287 -5.19 -7.67 -23.06
C GLY A 287 -4.89 -6.18 -22.83
N SER A 288 -3.65 -5.79 -22.49
CA SER A 288 -3.26 -4.38 -22.61
C SER A 288 -3.32 -3.98 -24.09
N ASN A 289 -4.39 -3.31 -24.51
CA ASN A 289 -4.42 -2.70 -25.83
C ASN A 289 -3.34 -1.62 -25.85
N SER A 290 -2.17 -1.95 -26.42
CA SER A 290 -1.18 -0.96 -26.78
C SER A 290 -1.81 -0.05 -27.84
N THR A 291 -2.45 1.04 -27.42
CA THR A 291 -2.66 2.17 -28.32
C THR A 291 -1.27 2.72 -28.62
N ALA A 292 -0.69 2.21 -29.70
CA ALA A 292 0.50 2.76 -30.32
C ALA A 292 0.26 4.27 -30.49
N GLY A 293 1.19 5.06 -29.96
CA GLY A 293 1.10 6.51 -29.95
C GLY A 293 0.79 7.05 -31.34
N SER A 294 -0.21 7.93 -31.41
CA SER A 294 -0.45 8.74 -32.59
C SER A 294 0.78 9.62 -32.82
N PRO A 295 1.41 9.63 -34.00
CA PRO A 295 2.58 10.46 -34.25
C PRO A 295 2.20 11.94 -34.17
N ALA A 296 2.94 12.70 -33.38
CA ALA A 296 2.84 14.15 -33.33
C ALA A 296 3.00 14.76 -34.74
N PRO A 297 2.18 15.73 -35.16
CA PRO A 297 2.42 16.43 -36.40
C PRO A 297 3.67 17.30 -36.27
N SER A 298 4.63 17.04 -37.14
CA SER A 298 5.77 17.91 -37.43
C SER A 298 5.30 19.25 -37.98
N GLY A 299 5.73 20.37 -37.38
CA GLY A 299 5.44 21.71 -37.89
C GLY A 299 6.26 22.81 -37.20
N SER A 300 7.42 23.10 -37.77
CA SER A 300 8.21 24.33 -37.80
C SER A 300 8.02 25.46 -36.75
N THR A 301 9.15 25.80 -36.13
CA THR A 301 9.60 27.05 -35.51
C THR A 301 8.96 28.37 -35.96
N GLU A 302 8.55 29.22 -35.01
CA GLU A 302 8.85 30.66 -35.02
C GLU A 302 9.18 31.18 -33.62
N LEU A 303 10.18 32.06 -33.57
CA LEU A 303 10.78 32.72 -32.42
C LEU A 303 9.94 33.95 -32.01
N GLY A 304 9.76 34.20 -30.70
CA GLY A 304 9.19 35.47 -30.25
C GLY A 304 9.07 35.70 -28.75
N ALA A 305 10.05 36.42 -28.20
CA ALA A 305 9.99 37.35 -27.06
C ALA A 305 9.51 36.87 -25.67
N GLY A 306 10.39 37.07 -24.68
CA GLY A 306 10.20 36.81 -23.24
C GLY A 306 9.31 37.80 -22.48
N PRO A 307 9.30 37.71 -21.13
CA PRO A 307 8.12 37.97 -20.32
C PRO A 307 7.97 39.41 -19.83
N VAL A 308 6.72 39.85 -19.68
CA VAL A 308 6.35 41.06 -18.92
C VAL A 308 5.99 40.63 -17.50
N VAL A 309 6.81 41.10 -16.56
CA VAL A 309 6.59 41.05 -15.11
C VAL A 309 5.41 41.96 -14.75
N THR A 310 4.44 41.49 -13.98
CA THR A 310 3.53 42.37 -13.24
C THR A 310 3.45 41.92 -11.80
N GLN A 311 3.93 42.81 -10.93
CA GLN A 311 4.02 42.72 -9.49
C GLN A 311 2.67 43.19 -8.90
N LEU A 312 2.06 42.43 -8.01
CA LEU A 312 0.94 42.89 -7.19
C LEU A 312 1.19 42.54 -5.72
N VAL A 313 1.07 43.59 -4.91
CA VAL A 313 1.43 43.69 -3.49
C VAL A 313 0.29 43.17 -2.61
N ALA A 314 0.68 42.51 -1.51
CA ALA A 314 -0.18 41.94 -0.49
C ALA A 314 -0.98 42.97 0.34
N ALA A 315 -2.12 42.53 0.87
CA ALA A 315 -2.82 43.16 1.99
C ALA A 315 -3.16 42.09 3.05
N GLN A 316 -2.80 42.37 4.31
CA GLN A 316 -3.06 41.57 5.50
C GLN A 316 -4.48 41.81 6.05
N PRO A 317 -5.02 40.88 6.86
CA PRO A 317 -5.62 41.31 8.11
C PRO A 317 -5.15 40.54 9.37
N GLU A 318 -5.18 41.28 10.47
CA GLU A 318 -4.75 41.08 11.86
C GLU A 318 -5.37 39.87 12.64
N PRO A 319 -4.80 39.49 13.81
CA PRO A 319 -4.97 38.17 14.42
C PRO A 319 -6.14 38.07 15.41
N SER A 320 -6.83 36.93 15.44
CA SER A 320 -7.79 36.59 16.50
C SER A 320 -7.28 35.47 17.42
N VAL A 321 -6.94 35.87 18.65
CA VAL A 321 -7.03 35.17 19.96
C VAL A 321 -7.16 33.64 19.94
N VAL A 322 -6.06 32.94 20.22
CA VAL A 322 -6.06 31.52 20.60
C VAL A 322 -6.22 31.38 22.13
N ARG A 323 -7.31 30.76 22.57
CA ARG A 323 -7.47 30.30 23.95
C ARG A 323 -6.62 29.04 24.19
N ARG A 324 -5.75 29.15 25.20
CA ARG A 324 -4.93 28.08 25.77
C ARG A 324 -5.81 26.94 26.29
N MET A 325 -5.60 25.72 25.80
CA MET A 325 -6.03 24.51 26.52
C MET A 325 -4.88 23.52 26.61
N ILE A 326 -4.38 23.39 27.85
CA ILE A 326 -3.33 22.48 28.27
C ILE A 326 -3.99 21.20 28.79
N LYS A 327 -3.65 20.04 28.19
CA LYS A 327 -3.50 18.68 28.76
C LYS A 327 -4.07 17.57 27.87
N ARG A 328 -3.21 16.98 27.05
CA ARG A 328 -3.15 15.51 26.83
C ARG A 328 -1.82 15.17 26.12
N HIS A 329 -0.74 15.07 26.88
CA HIS A 329 0.61 14.76 26.35
C HIS A 329 1.26 13.64 27.18
N ALA A 330 0.69 12.44 27.11
CA ALA A 330 1.30 11.24 27.69
C ALA A 330 1.05 9.94 26.92
N ARG A 331 0.41 9.97 25.74
CA ARG A 331 0.11 8.75 24.95
C ARG A 331 0.64 8.78 23.51
N ARG A 332 1.43 9.80 23.15
CA ARG A 332 1.91 10.06 21.77
C ARG A 332 3.39 9.74 21.51
N ARG A 333 4.15 9.26 22.50
CA ARG A 333 5.63 9.16 22.36
C ARG A 333 6.14 7.93 21.60
N ILE A 334 5.34 6.87 21.43
CA ILE A 334 5.91 5.54 21.16
C ILE A 334 5.93 5.19 19.66
N HIS A 335 4.93 5.59 18.87
CA HIS A 335 5.01 5.52 17.40
C HIS A 335 6.10 6.48 16.87
N ASP A 336 6.31 7.62 17.53
CA ASP A 336 7.42 8.52 17.22
C ASP A 336 8.79 7.96 17.65
N GLU A 337 8.87 7.07 18.65
CA GLU A 337 10.12 6.42 19.07
C GLU A 337 10.56 5.33 18.11
N ALA A 338 9.64 4.48 17.62
CA ALA A 338 9.91 3.60 16.50
C ALA A 338 10.30 4.42 15.26
N ARG A 339 9.59 5.51 14.94
CA ARG A 339 10.00 6.41 13.85
C ARG A 339 11.34 7.10 14.10
N ARG A 340 11.69 7.52 15.31
CA ARG A 340 12.99 8.15 15.60
C ARG A 340 14.15 7.17 15.47
N GLN A 341 13.93 5.90 15.80
CA GLN A 341 14.92 4.86 15.60
C GLN A 341 15.20 4.60 14.10
N TYR A 342 14.22 4.81 13.23
CA TYR A 342 14.33 4.50 11.78
C TYR A 342 14.48 5.72 10.84
N TYR A 343 13.89 6.87 11.15
CA TYR A 343 13.96 8.12 10.37
C TYR A 343 14.84 9.19 11.02
N GLY A 344 15.39 8.95 12.22
CA GLY A 344 16.21 9.90 12.96
C GLY A 344 17.69 9.83 12.56
N GLY A 345 18.07 10.54 11.49
CA GLY A 345 19.47 10.65 11.10
C GLY A 345 19.80 11.93 10.34
N SER A 346 20.03 13.05 11.05
CA SER A 346 21.08 14.02 10.69
C SER A 346 21.23 15.10 11.77
N ALA A 347 22.38 15.08 12.47
CA ALA A 347 23.14 16.28 12.83
C ALA A 347 24.52 15.88 13.39
N GLY A 348 25.55 15.95 12.53
CA GLY A 348 26.95 16.27 12.86
C GLY A 348 27.70 15.47 13.93
N SER A 349 28.57 14.56 13.49
CA SER A 349 29.86 14.37 14.18
C SER A 349 30.95 13.96 13.18
N ALA A 350 32.09 14.62 13.29
CA ALA A 350 33.23 14.56 12.41
C ALA A 350 33.75 13.13 12.13
N ALA A 351 34.25 12.94 10.90
CA ALA A 351 34.94 11.74 10.46
C ALA A 351 36.21 11.46 11.29
N PRO A 352 36.49 10.21 11.70
CA PRO A 352 37.84 9.79 12.04
C PRO A 352 38.59 9.33 10.79
N ALA A 353 39.84 9.76 10.68
CA ALA A 353 40.78 9.40 9.62
C ALA A 353 41.11 7.89 9.63
N VAL A 354 41.22 7.29 8.44
CA VAL A 354 41.75 5.93 8.24
C VAL A 354 43.16 6.05 7.64
N PRO A 355 44.19 5.40 8.21
CA PRO A 355 45.53 5.41 7.67
C PRO A 355 45.68 4.44 6.49
N SER A 356 46.50 4.85 5.54
CA SER A 356 46.96 4.10 4.37
C SER A 356 47.67 2.80 4.72
N SER A 357 47.35 1.71 4.04
CA SER A 357 48.32 0.65 3.76
C SER A 357 48.04 0.01 2.39
N SER A 358 49.08 -0.03 1.58
CA SER A 358 49.18 -0.63 0.25
C SER A 358 49.32 -2.15 0.34
N CYS A 359 48.80 -2.89 -0.65
CA CYS A 359 49.58 -3.93 -1.33
C CYS A 359 48.88 -4.50 -2.58
N SER A 360 49.61 -4.41 -3.71
CA SER A 360 49.85 -5.46 -4.72
C SER A 360 48.69 -6.16 -5.41
N GLY A 361 48.55 -5.89 -6.71
CA GLY A 361 47.64 -6.60 -7.60
C GLY A 361 48.08 -8.01 -8.03
N SER A 362 47.18 -8.66 -8.75
CA SER A 362 47.47 -9.72 -9.73
C SER A 362 46.31 -9.80 -10.71
N THR A 363 46.65 -9.66 -11.99
CA THR A 363 45.77 -9.72 -13.16
C THR A 363 45.50 -11.18 -13.54
N VAL A 364 44.25 -11.54 -13.82
CA VAL A 364 43.91 -12.81 -14.48
C VAL A 364 42.97 -12.53 -15.66
N THR A 365 43.46 -12.82 -16.86
CA THR A 365 42.74 -12.77 -18.14
C THR A 365 42.01 -14.10 -18.33
N LEU A 366 40.72 -14.07 -18.70
CA LEU A 366 40.00 -15.26 -19.16
C LEU A 366 39.49 -15.06 -20.60
N VAL A 367 39.78 -16.08 -21.40
CA VAL A 367 39.62 -16.20 -22.85
C VAL A 367 38.25 -16.81 -23.17
N ALA A 368 37.63 -16.34 -24.25
CA ALA A 368 36.36 -16.83 -24.78
C ALA A 368 36.51 -18.25 -25.40
N GLY A 369 35.50 -19.10 -25.17
CA GLY A 369 35.40 -20.45 -25.74
C GLY A 369 33.97 -20.76 -26.17
N SER A 370 33.86 -21.38 -27.34
CA SER A 370 32.70 -21.58 -28.22
C SER A 370 31.70 -22.67 -27.82
N THR A 371 30.49 -22.52 -28.37
CA THR A 371 29.33 -23.42 -28.42
C THR A 371 29.61 -24.81 -29.03
N PRO A 372 28.71 -25.78 -28.77
CA PRO A 372 28.12 -26.51 -29.89
C PRO A 372 26.59 -26.72 -29.79
N THR A 373 26.00 -26.78 -30.98
CA THR A 373 24.60 -27.02 -31.35
C THR A 373 24.16 -28.49 -31.24
N GLY A 374 22.88 -28.72 -30.92
CA GLY A 374 22.17 -29.98 -31.17
C GLY A 374 20.67 -29.73 -31.26
N GLY A 375 20.07 -29.96 -32.44
CA GLY A 375 18.65 -29.78 -32.70
C GLY A 375 17.87 -31.09 -32.73
N ALA A 376 16.57 -30.99 -32.44
CA ALA A 376 15.54 -31.97 -32.80
C ALA A 376 14.20 -31.22 -33.01
N SER A 377 13.39 -31.71 -33.95
CA SER A 377 12.33 -31.00 -34.67
C SER A 377 10.89 -31.43 -34.35
N SER A 378 9.97 -30.46 -34.52
CA SER A 378 8.54 -30.53 -34.91
C SER A 378 7.45 -30.93 -33.89
N PRO A 379 6.15 -30.54 -34.07
CA PRO A 379 5.55 -29.79 -35.19
C PRO A 379 4.71 -28.53 -34.82
N GLU A 380 4.70 -27.60 -35.77
CA GLU A 380 3.60 -26.75 -36.27
C GLU A 380 2.29 -26.66 -35.45
N GLN A 381 2.02 -25.46 -34.89
CA GLN A 381 0.67 -25.00 -34.57
C GLN A 381 0.39 -23.66 -35.28
N THR A 382 -0.82 -23.60 -35.83
CA THR A 382 -1.45 -22.56 -36.65
C THR A 382 -1.54 -21.20 -35.92
N PRO A 383 -1.43 -20.05 -36.63
CA PRO A 383 -1.35 -18.75 -35.98
C PRO A 383 -2.75 -18.25 -35.60
N THR A 384 -3.05 -18.14 -34.31
CA THR A 384 -4.10 -17.24 -33.80
C THR A 384 -3.44 -15.93 -33.42
N GLY A 385 -3.63 -14.92 -34.28
CA GLY A 385 -3.17 -13.56 -34.03
C GLY A 385 -3.98 -12.91 -32.92
N GLU A 386 -3.51 -13.04 -31.69
CA GLU A 386 -3.60 -12.02 -30.66
C GLU A 386 -2.16 -11.84 -30.17
N GLY A 387 -1.65 -10.61 -30.15
CA GLY A 387 -0.29 -10.35 -29.71
C GLY A 387 -0.14 -10.75 -28.25
N SER A 388 0.35 -11.97 -27.98
CA SER A 388 0.72 -12.40 -26.64
C SER A 388 1.96 -11.59 -26.25
N VAL A 389 1.78 -10.52 -25.48
CA VAL A 389 2.90 -9.80 -24.91
C VAL A 389 3.57 -10.75 -23.92
N ASP A 390 4.87 -11.00 -24.09
CA ASP A 390 5.66 -11.70 -23.09
C ASP A 390 5.76 -10.80 -21.84
N PRO A 391 5.18 -11.19 -20.68
CA PRO A 391 5.21 -10.37 -19.48
C PRO A 391 6.64 -10.03 -19.03
N SER A 392 7.63 -10.84 -19.43
CA SER A 392 9.05 -10.59 -19.14
C SER A 392 9.61 -9.33 -19.82
N GLN A 393 8.93 -8.83 -20.85
CA GLN A 393 9.28 -7.61 -21.59
C GLN A 393 8.35 -6.43 -21.27
N GLY A 394 7.46 -6.59 -20.29
CA GLY A 394 6.51 -5.55 -19.91
C GLY A 394 7.20 -4.31 -19.34
N THR A 395 6.54 -3.17 -19.45
CA THR A 395 7.00 -1.88 -18.94
C THR A 395 5.92 -1.26 -18.08
N LEU A 396 6.33 -0.49 -17.06
CA LEU A 396 5.44 0.37 -16.29
C LEU A 396 5.38 1.75 -16.94
N VAL A 397 4.20 2.13 -17.40
CA VAL A 397 3.94 3.44 -18.01
C VAL A 397 3.17 4.28 -17.02
N LEU A 398 3.74 5.41 -16.59
CA LEU A 398 3.02 6.39 -15.79
C LEU A 398 1.92 7.01 -16.67
N VAL A 399 0.66 6.77 -16.29
CA VAL A 399 -0.51 7.30 -16.98
C VAL A 399 -0.85 8.67 -16.44
N ASN A 400 -0.88 8.81 -15.12
CA ASN A 400 -1.22 10.06 -14.46
C ASN A 400 -0.72 10.07 -13.02
N GLN A 401 -0.66 11.27 -12.43
CA GLN A 401 -0.32 11.47 -11.03
C GLN A 401 -1.25 12.53 -10.45
N VAL A 402 -2.14 12.09 -9.57
CA VAL A 402 -3.25 12.91 -9.07
C VAL A 402 -2.92 13.43 -7.67
N PRO A 403 -2.82 14.76 -7.46
CA PRO A 403 -2.77 15.34 -6.14
C PRO A 403 -4.09 15.12 -5.41
N THR A 404 -4.02 14.55 -4.22
CA THR A 404 -5.21 14.12 -3.47
C THR A 404 -5.75 15.19 -2.53
N GLY A 405 -4.99 16.26 -2.27
CA GLY A 405 -5.25 17.20 -1.18
C GLY A 405 -5.22 16.55 0.21
N ILE A 406 -4.70 15.33 0.33
CA ILE A 406 -4.51 14.63 1.61
C ILE A 406 -3.04 14.79 2.01
N ARG A 407 -2.79 15.07 3.29
CA ARG A 407 -1.45 15.01 3.87
C ARG A 407 -1.19 13.65 4.48
N LEU A 408 0.03 13.16 4.30
CA LEU A 408 0.49 11.87 4.78
C LEU A 408 -0.48 10.75 4.38
N ILE A 409 -0.80 10.67 3.08
CA ILE A 409 -1.66 9.61 2.53
C ILE A 409 -1.14 8.23 2.99
N ARG A 410 -2.05 7.38 3.46
CA ARG A 410 -1.70 6.09 4.07
C ARG A 410 -2.29 4.91 3.32
N SER A 411 -3.54 5.04 2.90
CA SER A 411 -4.25 4.00 2.18
C SER A 411 -5.41 4.59 1.39
N PHE A 412 -5.88 3.81 0.44
CA PHE A 412 -7.09 4.06 -0.34
C PHE A 412 -7.73 2.71 -0.69
N ALA A 413 -9.00 2.72 -1.09
CA ALA A 413 -9.72 1.54 -1.56
C ALA A 413 -10.60 1.89 -2.75
N ILE A 414 -10.72 0.96 -3.70
CA ILE A 414 -11.71 1.02 -4.78
C ILE A 414 -13.00 0.36 -4.28
N GLY A 415 -14.15 0.95 -4.59
CA GLY A 415 -15.44 0.39 -4.21
C GLY A 415 -15.77 -0.90 -4.98
N ARG A 416 -16.92 -1.48 -4.64
CA ARG A 416 -17.30 -2.82 -5.11
C ARG A 416 -18.00 -2.76 -6.46
N VAL A 417 -17.57 -3.63 -7.39
CA VAL A 417 -18.18 -3.75 -8.73
C VAL A 417 -19.66 -4.09 -8.68
N GLN A 418 -20.08 -4.95 -7.74
CA GLN A 418 -21.46 -5.45 -7.68
C GLN A 418 -22.51 -4.34 -7.53
N ASP A 419 -22.10 -3.23 -6.92
CA ASP A 419 -22.99 -2.15 -6.54
C ASP A 419 -22.65 -0.84 -7.31
N GLY A 420 -21.82 -0.94 -8.36
CA GLY A 420 -21.29 0.20 -9.12
C GLY A 420 -20.29 1.06 -8.34
N GLY A 421 -19.82 0.59 -7.19
CA GLY A 421 -18.87 1.29 -6.34
C GLY A 421 -17.46 1.31 -6.91
N ASP A 422 -17.13 0.46 -7.89
CA ASP A 422 -15.83 0.43 -8.57
C ASP A 422 -15.55 1.69 -9.38
N GLU A 423 -16.56 2.55 -9.59
CA GLU A 423 -16.42 3.92 -10.06
C GLU A 423 -15.67 4.82 -9.06
N PHE A 424 -15.63 4.49 -7.76
CA PHE A 424 -15.13 5.39 -6.73
C PHE A 424 -13.90 4.85 -6.00
N VAL A 425 -13.00 5.77 -5.65
CA VAL A 425 -11.84 5.56 -4.78
C VAL A 425 -12.00 6.41 -3.53
N ILE A 426 -11.95 5.79 -2.36
CA ILE A 426 -11.84 6.51 -1.09
C ILE A 426 -10.38 6.50 -0.63
N ALA A 427 -9.87 7.64 -0.18
CA ALA A 427 -8.50 7.78 0.30
C ALA A 427 -8.44 8.53 1.63
N GLY A 428 -7.43 8.22 2.43
CA GLY A 428 -7.15 8.90 3.69
C GLY A 428 -5.67 8.89 4.05
N GLY A 429 -5.34 9.73 5.01
CA GLY A 429 -3.99 9.89 5.51
C GLY A 429 -3.91 9.85 7.02
N GLN A 430 -2.70 9.91 7.53
CA GLN A 430 -2.42 10.08 8.95
C GLN A 430 -2.02 11.52 9.20
N ASN A 431 -2.95 12.37 9.63
CA ASN A 431 -2.63 13.75 10.00
C ASN A 431 -2.95 14.03 11.47
N ASP A 432 -2.08 14.77 12.15
CA ASP A 432 -2.25 15.27 13.51
C ASP A 432 -2.69 16.75 13.57
N SER A 433 -2.80 17.43 12.43
CA SER A 433 -3.03 18.88 12.29
C SER A 433 -4.42 19.29 11.77
N ASN A 434 -5.44 18.42 11.77
CA ASN A 434 -6.78 18.66 11.18
C ASN A 434 -6.78 18.98 9.66
N GLU A 435 -5.62 18.97 9.00
CA GLU A 435 -5.47 19.08 7.53
C GLU A 435 -5.45 17.70 6.84
N GLY A 436 -6.05 16.70 7.50
CA GLY A 436 -6.22 15.36 6.99
C GLY A 436 -7.67 14.96 7.16
N GLY A 437 -8.10 14.00 6.38
CA GLY A 437 -9.49 13.59 6.33
C GLY A 437 -9.64 12.47 5.34
N VAL A 438 -10.86 12.33 4.86
CA VAL A 438 -11.22 11.33 3.88
C VAL A 438 -11.70 12.05 2.63
N ALA A 439 -11.21 11.62 1.47
CA ALA A 439 -11.68 12.11 0.19
C ALA A 439 -12.18 10.93 -0.65
N VAL A 440 -13.27 11.16 -1.38
CA VAL A 440 -13.78 10.23 -2.38
C VAL A 440 -13.55 10.85 -3.75
N PHE A 441 -12.97 10.06 -4.65
CA PHE A 441 -12.71 10.40 -6.03
C PHE A 441 -13.51 9.51 -6.96
N ARG A 442 -13.98 10.06 -8.08
CA ARG A 442 -14.52 9.30 -9.21
C ARG A 442 -13.39 8.92 -10.15
N ARG A 443 -13.32 7.66 -10.53
CA ARG A 443 -12.46 7.14 -11.59
C ARG A 443 -13.04 7.57 -12.94
N ILE A 444 -12.35 8.51 -13.59
CA ILE A 444 -12.74 9.04 -14.91
C ILE A 444 -11.73 8.56 -15.97
N GLU A 445 -12.04 8.79 -17.25
CA GLU A 445 -11.16 8.43 -18.37
C GLU A 445 -10.77 6.93 -18.37
N GLY A 446 -11.75 6.06 -18.10
CA GLY A 446 -11.51 4.62 -17.97
C GLY A 446 -10.58 4.28 -16.80
N GLY A 447 -10.59 5.08 -15.74
CA GLY A 447 -9.80 4.90 -14.51
C GLY A 447 -8.42 5.54 -14.57
N ARG A 448 -8.04 6.16 -15.69
CA ARG A 448 -6.73 6.77 -15.91
C ARG A 448 -6.55 8.11 -15.20
N ASN A 449 -7.62 8.64 -14.62
CA ASN A 449 -7.61 9.86 -13.84
C ASN A 449 -8.65 9.79 -12.69
N LEU A 450 -8.50 10.67 -11.70
CA LEU A 450 -9.34 10.73 -10.51
C LEU A 450 -9.86 12.16 -10.32
N GLU A 451 -11.18 12.31 -10.24
CA GLU A 451 -11.85 13.59 -9.97
C GLU A 451 -12.37 13.61 -8.53
N LEU A 452 -12.02 14.64 -7.75
CA LEU A 452 -12.53 14.77 -6.37
C LEU A 452 -14.05 14.98 -6.40
N VAL A 453 -14.79 14.10 -5.71
CA VAL A 453 -16.25 14.18 -5.60
C VAL A 453 -16.68 14.74 -4.25
N ALA A 454 -16.12 14.20 -3.16
CA ALA A 454 -16.52 14.55 -1.82
C ALA A 454 -15.34 14.50 -0.84
N ARG A 455 -15.46 15.25 0.26
CA ARG A 455 -14.47 15.25 1.33
C ARG A 455 -15.14 15.40 2.69
N ASN A 456 -14.61 14.71 3.68
CA ASN A 456 -14.95 14.91 5.08
C ASN A 456 -13.66 15.14 5.89
N LEU A 457 -13.65 16.23 6.66
CA LEU A 457 -12.48 16.68 7.45
C LEU A 457 -12.71 16.56 8.97
N GLU A 458 -13.83 15.98 9.41
CA GLU A 458 -14.18 15.91 10.83
C GLU A 458 -13.20 15.02 11.63
N ILE A 459 -12.65 13.99 10.99
CA ILE A 459 -11.65 13.10 11.58
C ILE A 459 -10.37 13.17 10.76
N ALA A 460 -9.29 13.66 11.42
CA ALA A 460 -8.04 13.98 10.75
C ALA A 460 -7.29 12.77 10.15
N SER A 461 -7.51 11.57 10.68
CA SER A 461 -6.66 10.41 10.40
C SER A 461 -7.49 9.15 10.20
N ARG A 462 -7.53 8.64 8.96
CA ARG A 462 -8.12 7.35 8.55
C ARG A 462 -7.16 6.64 7.60
N THR A 463 -6.92 5.35 7.81
CA THR A 463 -5.78 4.63 7.21
C THR A 463 -6.12 3.28 6.59
N SER A 464 -7.39 2.88 6.57
CA SER A 464 -7.89 1.67 5.92
C SER A 464 -9.39 1.83 5.69
N PHE A 465 -9.92 1.19 4.65
CA PHE A 465 -11.30 1.40 4.21
C PHE A 465 -11.95 0.09 3.75
N VAL A 466 -13.23 -0.07 4.08
CA VAL A 466 -14.06 -1.20 3.63
C VAL A 466 -15.39 -0.66 3.15
N PHE A 467 -15.72 -0.91 1.89
CA PHE A 467 -17.06 -0.68 1.35
C PHE A 467 -17.99 -1.82 1.75
N LEU A 468 -19.09 -1.49 2.44
CA LEU A 468 -20.13 -2.47 2.75
C LEU A 468 -20.99 -2.76 1.52
N PRO A 469 -21.55 -3.99 1.41
CA PRO A 469 -22.59 -4.26 0.41
C PRO A 469 -23.75 -3.28 0.58
N VAL A 470 -24.26 -2.75 -0.53
CA VAL A 470 -25.55 -2.04 -0.51
C VAL A 470 -26.63 -3.05 -0.16
N ALA A 471 -27.48 -2.73 0.81
CA ALA A 471 -28.64 -3.56 1.12
C ALA A 471 -29.61 -3.53 -0.07
N ASN A 472 -29.87 -4.70 -0.67
CA ASN A 472 -30.84 -4.87 -1.76
C ASN A 472 -32.27 -4.61 -1.31
#